data_AF-A0A6N8V8Z4-F1
#
_entry.id   AF-A0A6N8V8Z4-F1
#
_cell.length_a   1.000
_cell.length_b   1.000
_cell.length_c   1.000
_cell.angle_alpha   90.00
_cell.angle_beta   90.00
_cell.angle_gamma   90.00
#
_symmetry.space_group_name_H-M   'P 1'
#
loop_
_entity.id
_entity.type
_entity.pdbx_description
1 polymer ?
#
loop_
_entity_poly.entity_id
_entity_poly.type
_entity_poly.pdbx_seq_one_letter_code
_entity_poly.pdbx_strand_id
1 'polypeptide(L)'
;MSDSISYAAVVKDECETCHLAAPVLTEIHRAGYPLAVYWQDDGAFLDPVLAAAAVDDRALEHSFHLDVETVPTLIRRENGLETGRTAGWSRDDWRALTGISALGAGLPPYRPGCGSRSVEPGIAETLQARFGETGIRARTVEVESGADAVEACYDRGWTDGLPVVPPTPERILRMLGGTRRDPREVIGEIPPELAPCTVEKVAINAVMAGCRPEYMPVVLTALEAALDPGFTLHGVTCSTCFSSPVIIVNGPVAKRIGMNSGLNALGQGNRANATIGRAVNLVVRNVGGGRPGEIDRATLGSPGKYTFCFAEDERDEGWEPLAVSRGIAPGRSAVTVFAGDGIQGLTDQKARTPRELSRSLAMGLRAVGHPKLCEWAPAVLVLSPEHYAIYREAGWDRSRITGALHDALLLPGEKVAAGVDGVAEGMPPSRTGQLIPKFHPGALLLVRAGGPAGLFSAILSGWPGGRLFEESHPVTREIAE
;
A
#
# COMPACT_ATOMS: atom_id res chain seq x y z
N MET A 1 24.17 45.65 26.68
CA MET A 1 22.98 45.08 26.04
C MET A 1 22.43 44.09 27.06
N SER A 2 21.38 44.46 27.79
CA SER A 2 20.80 43.59 28.82
C SER A 2 20.17 42.38 28.16
N ASP A 3 20.44 41.18 28.66
CA ASP A 3 19.75 39.96 28.22
C ASP A 3 18.23 40.15 28.41
N SER A 4 17.49 40.26 27.30
CA SER A 4 16.05 40.42 27.36
C SER A 4 15.40 39.05 27.54
N ILE A 5 15.08 38.70 28.79
CA ILE A 5 14.34 37.48 29.11
C ILE A 5 12.87 37.70 28.74
N SER A 6 12.28 36.73 28.04
CA SER A 6 10.85 36.69 27.74
C SER A 6 10.31 35.26 27.81
N TYR A 7 8.98 35.14 27.89
CA TYR A 7 8.30 33.86 27.96
C TYR A 7 7.23 33.73 26.87
N ALA A 8 7.02 32.51 26.41
CA ALA A 8 5.87 32.12 25.61
C ALA A 8 5.15 30.98 26.32
N ALA A 9 3.82 31.07 26.44
CA ALA A 9 2.99 30.03 27.01
C ALA A 9 1.99 29.55 25.96
N VAL A 10 1.86 28.23 25.81
CA VAL A 10 0.85 27.62 24.93
C VAL A 10 -0.10 26.80 25.79
N VAL A 11 -1.39 27.09 25.64
CA VAL A 11 -2.46 26.57 26.49
C VAL A 11 -3.69 26.18 25.68
N LYS A 12 -4.58 25.37 26.27
CA LYS A 12 -5.88 25.05 25.68
C LYS A 12 -6.93 24.89 26.78
N ASP A 13 -8.15 25.35 26.54
CA ASP A 13 -9.30 25.29 27.43
C ASP A 13 -9.71 23.85 27.74
N GLU A 14 -9.67 22.93 26.77
CA GLU A 14 -10.01 21.52 27.00
C GLU A 14 -9.05 20.80 27.99
N CYS A 15 -7.98 21.45 28.46
CA CYS A 15 -7.00 20.89 29.40
C CYS A 15 -7.19 21.45 30.83
N GLU A 16 -7.62 20.60 31.77
CA GLU A 16 -7.74 20.98 33.20
C GLU A 16 -6.43 21.53 33.79
N THR A 17 -5.28 21.02 33.34
CA THR A 17 -3.97 21.51 33.78
C THR A 17 -3.68 22.92 33.27
N CYS A 18 -4.21 23.32 32.11
CA CYS A 18 -4.12 24.70 31.63
C CYS A 18 -4.96 25.64 32.50
N HIS A 19 -6.19 25.25 32.87
CA HIS A 19 -7.00 26.03 33.83
C HIS A 19 -6.28 26.20 35.16
N LEU A 20 -5.63 25.13 35.65
CA LEU A 20 -4.87 25.15 36.88
C LEU A 20 -3.64 26.07 36.80
N ALA A 21 -2.96 26.11 35.65
CA ALA A 21 -1.78 26.94 35.42
C ALA A 21 -2.10 28.40 35.04
N ALA A 22 -3.34 28.72 34.62
CA ALA A 22 -3.72 30.06 34.17
C ALA A 22 -3.42 31.18 35.21
N PRO A 23 -3.71 31.01 36.52
CA PRO A 23 -3.33 32.02 37.52
C PRO A 23 -1.82 32.24 37.61
N VAL A 24 -1.03 31.21 37.33
CA VAL A 24 0.43 31.26 37.38
C VAL A 24 1.00 32.09 36.24
N LEU A 25 0.41 32.01 35.05
CA LEU A 25 0.77 32.90 33.93
C LEU A 25 0.56 34.36 34.32
N THR A 26 -0.48 34.66 35.09
CA THR A 26 -0.73 36.02 35.60
C THR A 26 0.33 36.44 36.63
N GLU A 27 0.81 35.53 37.48
CA GLU A 27 1.94 35.79 38.39
C GLU A 27 3.23 36.13 37.61
N ILE A 28 3.53 35.39 36.52
CA ILE A 28 4.70 35.65 35.66
C ILE A 28 4.58 37.03 35.00
N HIS A 29 3.41 37.35 34.43
CA HIS A 29 3.17 38.65 33.81
C HIS A 29 3.32 39.80 34.82
N ARG A 30 2.77 39.67 36.03
CA ARG A 30 2.89 40.66 37.11
C ARG A 30 4.30 40.83 37.64
N ALA A 31 5.16 39.82 37.51
CA ALA A 31 6.58 39.92 37.85
C ALA A 31 7.38 40.80 36.86
N GLY A 32 6.75 41.32 35.80
CA GLY A 32 7.32 42.29 34.87
C GLY A 32 8.05 41.67 33.67
N TYR A 33 7.93 40.36 33.47
CA TYR A 33 8.49 39.68 32.31
C TYR A 33 7.55 39.79 31.10
N PRO A 34 8.06 40.07 29.89
CA PRO A 34 7.29 39.91 28.66
C PRO A 34 6.80 38.47 28.52
N LEU A 35 5.48 38.28 28.39
CA LEU A 35 4.83 36.99 28.25
C LEU A 35 3.86 37.02 27.07
N ALA A 36 4.11 36.19 26.06
CA ALA A 36 3.14 35.89 25.00
C ALA A 36 2.34 34.64 25.38
N VAL A 37 1.02 34.69 25.30
CA VAL A 37 0.15 33.53 25.57
C VAL A 37 -0.58 33.17 24.29
N TYR A 38 -0.49 31.91 23.86
CA TYR A 38 -1.18 31.36 22.70
C TYR A 38 -2.21 30.34 23.16
N TRP A 39 -3.45 30.46 22.69
CA TRP A 39 -4.51 29.50 23.02
C TRP A 39 -4.99 28.76 21.77
N GLN A 40 -5.21 27.46 21.90
CA GLN A 40 -5.45 26.56 20.76
C GLN A 40 -6.93 26.35 20.41
N ASP A 41 -7.85 26.68 21.32
CA ASP A 41 -9.28 26.42 21.23
C ASP A 41 -10.14 27.60 21.70
N ASP A 42 -10.12 27.91 22.99
CA ASP A 42 -10.78 29.05 23.61
C ASP A 42 -9.83 29.72 24.63
N GLY A 43 -9.83 31.04 24.68
CA GLY A 43 -9.05 31.84 25.62
C GLY A 43 -9.85 32.28 26.86
N ALA A 44 -11.14 31.96 26.95
CA ALA A 44 -12.06 32.50 27.96
C ALA A 44 -11.67 32.18 29.42
N PHE A 45 -10.89 31.12 29.65
CA PHE A 45 -10.41 30.74 30.98
C PHE A 45 -9.21 31.56 31.48
N LEU A 46 -8.61 32.38 30.61
CA LEU A 46 -7.48 33.24 30.98
C LEU A 46 -7.96 34.46 31.78
N ASP A 47 -7.08 34.97 32.64
CA ASP A 47 -7.31 36.26 33.32
C ASP A 47 -7.55 37.37 32.28
N PRO A 48 -8.52 38.28 32.45
CA PRO A 48 -8.87 39.30 31.45
C PRO A 48 -7.69 40.13 30.96
N VAL A 49 -6.68 40.37 31.81
CA VAL A 49 -5.47 41.12 31.44
C VAL A 49 -4.62 40.30 30.46
N LEU A 50 -4.48 39.00 30.69
CA LEU A 50 -3.77 38.11 29.77
C LEU A 50 -4.59 37.85 28.52
N ALA A 51 -5.90 37.63 28.64
CA ALA A 51 -6.80 37.34 27.53
C ALA A 51 -6.79 38.47 26.49
N ALA A 52 -6.70 39.73 26.93
CA ALA A 52 -6.61 40.89 26.04
C ALA A 52 -5.32 40.95 25.19
N ALA A 53 -4.24 40.32 25.67
CA ALA A 53 -2.94 40.26 24.99
C ALA A 53 -2.60 38.87 24.42
N ALA A 54 -3.45 37.87 24.66
CA ALA A 54 -3.26 36.52 24.19
C ALA A 54 -3.59 36.40 22.69
N VAL A 55 -2.87 35.52 22.02
CA VAL A 55 -2.96 35.31 20.57
C VAL A 55 -3.85 34.10 20.30
N ASP A 56 -4.82 34.29 19.42
CA ASP A 56 -5.61 33.20 18.83
C ASP A 56 -4.72 32.31 17.98
N ASP A 57 -4.54 31.08 18.43
CA ASP A 57 -3.77 30.06 17.73
C ASP A 57 -4.64 28.85 17.38
N ARG A 58 -5.92 29.06 17.06
CA ARG A 58 -6.80 27.98 16.53
C ARG A 58 -6.33 27.44 15.19
N ALA A 59 -5.58 28.22 14.43
CA ALA A 59 -4.89 27.76 13.22
C ALA A 59 -3.64 26.90 13.53
N LEU A 60 -3.19 26.90 14.79
CA LEU A 60 -2.05 26.15 15.33
C LEU A 60 -0.70 26.49 14.69
N GLU A 61 -0.59 27.63 14.02
CA GLU A 61 0.64 28.09 13.37
C GLU A 61 1.73 28.36 14.41
N HIS A 62 1.39 29.05 15.50
CA HIS A 62 2.37 29.34 16.55
C HIS A 62 2.75 28.06 17.29
N SER A 63 1.78 27.23 17.67
CA SER A 63 2.01 25.94 18.32
C SER A 63 2.90 25.01 17.47
N PHE A 64 2.72 25.02 16.15
CA PHE A 64 3.56 24.29 15.20
C PHE A 64 4.99 24.84 15.16
N HIS A 65 5.18 26.15 14.97
CA HIS A 65 6.52 26.75 14.91
C HIS A 65 7.28 26.71 16.24
N LEU A 66 6.56 26.63 17.36
CA LEU A 66 7.12 26.44 18.69
C LEU A 66 7.44 24.97 19.02
N ASP A 67 7.07 24.03 18.13
CA ASP A 67 7.23 22.59 18.31
C ASP A 67 6.62 22.10 19.63
N VAL A 68 5.35 22.46 19.86
CA VAL A 68 4.63 22.16 21.11
C VAL A 68 3.95 20.80 21.01
N GLU A 69 4.38 19.86 21.84
CA GLU A 69 3.77 18.51 21.94
C GLU A 69 2.74 18.39 23.06
N THR A 70 2.89 19.18 24.13
CA THR A 70 2.07 19.11 25.36
C THR A 70 1.60 20.50 25.77
N VAL A 71 0.45 20.61 26.44
CA VAL A 71 -0.04 21.84 27.06
C VAL A 71 -0.46 21.61 28.52
N PRO A 72 -0.26 22.58 29.43
CA PRO A 72 0.42 23.85 29.18
C PRO A 72 1.92 23.64 28.96
N THR A 73 2.49 24.42 28.05
CA THR A 73 3.95 24.52 27.85
C THR A 73 4.36 25.96 28.10
N LEU A 74 5.36 26.17 28.97
CA LEU A 74 6.01 27.46 29.17
C LEU A 74 7.41 27.38 28.57
N ILE A 75 7.75 28.34 27.72
CA ILE A 75 9.02 28.44 27.02
C ILE A 75 9.72 29.70 27.48
N ARG A 76 10.98 29.58 27.91
CA ARG A 76 11.85 30.69 28.25
C ARG A 76 12.73 31.05 27.07
N ARG A 77 12.83 32.35 26.80
CA ARG A 77 13.69 32.90 25.76
C ARG A 77 14.66 33.91 26.33
N GLU A 78 15.91 33.84 25.88
CA GLU A 78 16.93 34.86 26.11
C GLU A 78 17.38 35.40 24.77
N ASN A 79 17.30 36.72 24.58
CA ASN A 79 17.68 37.37 23.32
C ASN A 79 16.97 36.76 22.09
N GLY A 80 15.72 36.32 22.28
CA GLY A 80 14.88 35.71 21.24
C GLY A 80 15.12 34.21 21.00
N LEU A 81 16.16 33.61 21.59
CA LEU A 81 16.45 32.19 21.48
C LEU A 81 15.85 31.43 22.66
N GLU A 82 15.29 30.26 22.39
CA GLU A 82 14.79 29.38 23.43
C GLU A 82 15.95 28.84 24.28
N THR A 83 15.82 28.94 25.61
CA THR A 83 16.80 28.44 26.59
C THR A 83 16.25 27.37 27.52
N GLY A 84 14.94 27.13 27.51
CA GLY A 84 14.32 26.04 28.25
C GLY A 84 12.80 26.02 28.08
N ARG A 85 12.19 24.87 28.34
CA ARG A 85 10.74 24.69 28.31
C ARG A 85 10.26 23.69 29.37
N THR A 86 8.96 23.72 29.66
CA THR A 86 8.27 22.74 30.53
C THR A 86 7.19 21.97 29.77
N ALA A 87 6.77 20.82 30.28
CA ALA A 87 5.62 20.07 29.77
C ALA A 87 4.63 19.79 30.92
N GLY A 88 3.40 20.31 30.80
CA GLY A 88 2.43 20.26 31.88
C GLY A 88 2.78 21.22 33.04
N TRP A 89 2.21 20.95 34.21
CA TRP A 89 2.45 21.74 35.41
C TRP A 89 3.35 20.99 36.39
N SER A 90 4.50 21.57 36.69
CA SER A 90 5.38 21.16 37.79
C SER A 90 5.87 22.42 38.46
N ARG A 91 5.53 22.57 39.75
CA ARG A 91 5.85 23.79 40.49
C ARG A 91 7.36 24.03 40.50
N ASP A 92 8.15 22.98 40.74
CA ASP A 92 9.60 23.10 40.82
C ASP A 92 10.21 23.43 39.46
N ASP A 93 9.74 22.81 38.37
CA ASP A 93 10.25 23.08 37.02
C ASP A 93 9.91 24.49 36.56
N TRP A 94 8.68 24.96 36.80
CA TRP A 94 8.27 26.32 36.43
C TRP A 94 9.01 27.38 37.27
N ARG A 95 9.28 27.10 38.55
CA ARG A 95 10.11 27.98 39.41
C ARG A 95 11.56 28.00 38.97
N ALA A 96 12.12 26.85 38.62
CA ALA A 96 13.47 26.74 38.09
C ALA A 96 13.60 27.48 36.75
N LEU A 97 12.62 27.32 35.85
CA LEU A 97 12.61 27.99 34.55
C LEU A 97 12.47 29.51 34.71
N THR A 98 11.57 29.98 35.57
CA THR A 98 11.28 31.43 35.70
C THR A 98 12.19 32.18 36.66
N GLY A 99 12.82 31.47 37.61
CA GLY A 99 13.52 32.07 38.75
C GLY A 99 12.60 32.64 39.83
N ILE A 100 11.27 32.51 39.71
CA ILE A 100 10.29 33.09 40.64
C ILE A 100 9.97 32.09 41.75
N SER A 101 10.60 32.22 42.92
CA SER A 101 10.49 31.23 44.01
C SER A 101 9.09 31.09 44.64
N ALA A 102 8.23 32.11 44.53
CA ALA A 102 6.88 32.11 45.10
C ALA A 102 5.82 31.48 44.17
N LEU A 103 6.17 31.19 42.92
CA LEU A 103 5.23 30.82 41.85
C LEU A 103 4.31 29.64 42.25
N GLY A 104 3.00 29.79 42.08
CA GLY A 104 2.02 28.70 42.26
C GLY A 104 1.97 28.10 43.67
N ALA A 105 2.21 28.90 44.72
CA ALA A 105 2.30 28.44 46.12
C ALA A 105 1.06 27.68 46.63
N GLY A 106 -0.14 27.97 46.10
CA GLY A 106 -1.41 27.32 46.47
C GLY A 106 -1.84 26.15 45.58
N LEU A 107 -1.07 25.81 44.54
CA LEU A 107 -1.43 24.77 43.57
C LEU A 107 -0.84 23.41 43.96
N PRO A 108 -1.33 22.25 43.47
CA PRO A 108 -0.63 20.98 43.64
C PRO A 108 0.81 21.05 43.09
N PRO A 109 1.75 20.24 43.61
CA PRO A 109 3.14 20.27 43.18
C PRO A 109 3.32 19.84 41.70
N TYR A 110 2.47 18.94 41.20
CA TYR A 110 2.54 18.42 39.85
C TYR A 110 1.16 18.07 39.30
N ARG A 111 0.94 18.33 38.01
CA ARG A 111 -0.17 17.83 37.21
C ARG A 111 0.31 17.56 35.78
N PRO A 112 0.05 16.37 35.22
CA PRO A 112 0.41 16.08 33.83
C PRO A 112 -0.34 17.02 32.88
N GLY A 113 0.31 17.41 31.79
CA GLY A 113 -0.33 18.13 30.69
C GLY A 113 -1.18 17.21 29.81
N CYS A 114 -1.88 17.82 28.85
CA CYS A 114 -2.56 17.11 27.76
C CYS A 114 -1.76 17.27 26.46
N GLY A 115 -1.97 16.37 25.50
CA GLY A 115 -1.41 16.52 24.15
C GLY A 115 -1.86 17.84 23.50
N SER A 116 -0.92 18.51 22.85
CA SER A 116 -1.19 19.74 22.10
C SER A 116 -2.07 19.45 20.88
N ARG A 117 -2.96 20.37 20.50
CA ARG A 117 -3.81 20.18 19.31
C ARG A 117 -2.98 20.06 18.02
N SER A 118 -1.78 20.65 17.98
CA SER A 118 -0.83 20.59 16.85
C SER A 118 -0.28 19.19 16.55
N VAL A 119 -0.30 18.29 17.54
CA VAL A 119 0.20 16.91 17.39
C VAL A 119 -0.92 15.87 17.39
N GLU A 120 -2.19 16.31 17.29
CA GLU A 120 -3.32 15.40 17.16
C GLU A 120 -3.23 14.59 15.85
N PRO A 121 -3.67 13.32 15.86
CA PRO A 121 -3.66 12.48 14.66
C PRO A 121 -4.36 13.15 13.47
N GLY A 122 -3.62 13.35 12.37
CA GLY A 122 -4.10 13.98 11.15
C GLY A 122 -3.97 15.51 11.09
N ILE A 123 -3.60 16.17 12.20
CA ILE A 123 -3.33 17.61 12.26
C ILE A 123 -1.88 17.90 11.88
N ALA A 124 -0.92 17.11 12.37
CA ALA A 124 0.51 17.34 12.15
C ALA A 124 0.87 17.44 10.65
N GLU A 125 0.36 16.56 9.78
CA GLU A 125 0.63 16.63 8.34
C GLU A 125 -0.05 17.84 7.68
N THR A 126 -1.19 18.28 8.24
CA THR A 126 -1.89 19.48 7.80
C THR A 126 -1.08 20.74 8.12
N LEU A 127 -0.52 20.81 9.33
CA LEU A 127 0.33 21.93 9.74
C LEU A 127 1.66 21.91 8.99
N GLN A 128 2.27 20.74 8.81
CA GLN A 128 3.48 20.60 7.99
C GLN A 128 3.24 21.04 6.54
N ALA A 129 2.09 20.71 5.96
CA ALA A 129 1.72 21.15 4.61
C ALA A 129 1.48 22.65 4.49
N ARG A 130 0.91 23.28 5.53
CA ARG A 130 0.52 24.70 5.51
C ARG A 130 1.64 25.64 5.90
N PHE A 131 2.40 25.27 6.94
CA PHE A 131 3.35 26.17 7.62
C PHE A 131 4.79 25.64 7.58
N GLY A 132 4.99 24.36 7.25
CA GLY A 132 6.30 23.71 7.24
C GLY A 132 6.88 23.50 5.85
N GLU A 133 8.11 22.96 5.84
CA GLU A 133 8.72 22.44 4.60
C GLU A 133 8.25 21.01 4.36
N THR A 134 7.49 20.78 3.30
CA THR A 134 6.97 19.42 3.00
C THR A 134 8.03 18.49 2.41
N GLY A 135 9.07 19.05 1.82
CA GLY A 135 10.07 18.29 1.07
C GLY A 135 9.57 17.68 -0.26
N ILE A 136 8.28 17.83 -0.58
CA ILE A 136 7.64 17.36 -1.81
C ILE A 136 8.23 18.11 -3.01
N ARG A 137 8.64 17.38 -4.05
CA ARG A 137 9.24 17.96 -5.27
C ARG A 137 8.37 17.83 -6.51
N ALA A 138 7.39 16.94 -6.49
CA ALA A 138 6.42 16.82 -7.56
C ALA A 138 5.73 18.16 -7.80
N ARG A 139 5.45 18.44 -9.07
CA ARG A 139 4.82 19.68 -9.49
C ARG A 139 3.47 19.87 -8.80
N THR A 140 3.31 20.98 -8.09
CA THR A 140 2.02 21.42 -7.56
C THR A 140 1.09 21.85 -8.70
N VAL A 141 -0.16 21.42 -8.63
CA VAL A 141 -1.21 21.79 -9.57
C VAL A 141 -2.30 22.49 -8.78
N GLU A 142 -2.42 23.80 -9.00
CA GLU A 142 -3.49 24.59 -8.40
C GLU A 142 -4.83 24.19 -9.02
N VAL A 143 -5.82 24.00 -8.15
CA VAL A 143 -7.22 23.78 -8.51
C VAL A 143 -7.98 25.01 -8.04
N GLU A 144 -8.75 25.63 -8.94
CA GLU A 144 -9.49 26.86 -8.63
C GLU A 144 -10.41 26.67 -7.43
N SER A 145 -10.52 27.70 -6.60
CA SER A 145 -11.40 27.69 -5.43
C SER A 145 -12.85 27.42 -5.85
N GLY A 146 -13.43 26.32 -5.36
CA GLY A 146 -14.79 25.89 -5.69
C GLY A 146 -14.90 24.89 -6.85
N ALA A 147 -13.80 24.59 -7.56
CA ALA A 147 -13.77 23.50 -8.53
C ALA A 147 -13.70 22.13 -7.82
N ASP A 148 -14.31 21.11 -8.43
CA ASP A 148 -14.21 19.73 -7.92
C ASP A 148 -12.83 19.14 -8.29
N ALA A 149 -12.03 18.87 -7.26
CA ALA A 149 -10.69 18.31 -7.42
C ALA A 149 -10.70 16.89 -8.03
N VAL A 150 -11.78 16.13 -7.87
CA VAL A 150 -11.94 14.81 -8.50
C VAL A 150 -12.17 14.98 -10.00
N GLU A 151 -13.05 15.90 -10.40
CA GLU A 151 -13.27 16.22 -11.82
C GLU A 151 -12.00 16.77 -12.48
N ALA A 152 -11.25 17.62 -11.79
CA ALA A 152 -9.95 18.09 -12.25
C ALA A 152 -8.94 16.96 -12.51
N CYS A 153 -9.02 15.83 -11.78
CA CYS A 153 -8.21 14.64 -12.03
C CYS A 153 -8.69 13.86 -13.27
N TYR A 154 -10.01 13.80 -13.52
CA TYR A 154 -10.57 13.23 -14.74
C TYR A 154 -10.14 14.03 -15.97
N ASP A 155 -10.30 15.35 -15.95
CA ASP A 155 -9.97 16.24 -17.07
C ASP A 155 -8.49 16.16 -17.48
N ARG A 156 -7.61 15.93 -16.51
CA ARG A 156 -6.16 15.77 -16.74
C ARG A 156 -5.78 14.34 -17.11
N GLY A 157 -6.77 13.45 -17.18
CA GLY A 157 -6.58 12.04 -17.51
C GLY A 157 -5.66 11.35 -16.52
N TRP A 158 -5.77 11.64 -15.22
CA TRP A 158 -4.98 10.99 -14.16
C TRP A 158 -5.67 9.74 -13.58
N THR A 159 -6.95 9.54 -13.93
CA THR A 159 -7.76 8.43 -13.45
C THR A 159 -7.76 7.28 -14.44
N ASP A 160 -8.11 6.10 -13.96
CA ASP A 160 -8.39 4.90 -14.72
C ASP A 160 -9.86 4.81 -15.15
N GLY A 161 -10.63 5.89 -15.05
CA GLY A 161 -12.08 5.90 -15.26
C GLY A 161 -12.90 5.72 -13.97
N LEU A 162 -12.27 5.31 -12.86
CA LEU A 162 -12.84 5.40 -11.52
C LEU A 162 -12.39 6.69 -10.83
N PRO A 163 -13.16 7.23 -9.86
CA PRO A 163 -12.74 8.42 -9.14
C PRO A 163 -11.47 8.13 -8.34
N VAL A 164 -10.61 9.14 -8.23
CA VAL A 164 -9.38 9.07 -7.42
C VAL A 164 -9.50 9.98 -6.22
N VAL A 165 -8.72 9.71 -5.18
CA VAL A 165 -8.55 10.65 -4.07
C VAL A 165 -7.52 11.71 -4.48
N PRO A 166 -7.85 13.01 -4.53
CA PRO A 166 -6.88 14.02 -4.92
C PRO A 166 -5.65 14.00 -3.99
N PRO A 167 -4.43 13.91 -4.53
CA PRO A 167 -3.20 13.75 -3.74
C PRO A 167 -2.73 15.11 -3.21
N THR A 168 -3.40 15.63 -2.19
CA THR A 168 -3.00 16.88 -1.53
C THR A 168 -1.70 16.68 -0.73
N PRO A 169 -0.93 17.74 -0.46
CA PRO A 169 0.33 17.63 0.31
C PRO A 169 0.16 16.89 1.64
N GLU A 170 -0.92 17.14 2.39
CA GLU A 170 -1.21 16.49 3.68
C GLU A 170 -1.38 14.97 3.51
N ARG A 171 -2.09 14.55 2.46
CA ARG A 171 -2.34 13.13 2.17
C ARG A 171 -1.07 12.43 1.70
N ILE A 172 -0.23 13.12 0.92
CA ILE A 172 1.06 12.60 0.48
C ILE A 172 2.00 12.43 1.67
N LEU A 173 2.13 13.43 2.55
CA LEU A 173 2.95 13.34 3.76
C LEU A 173 2.51 12.19 4.66
N ARG A 174 1.19 12.03 4.88
CA ARG A 174 0.65 10.91 5.63
C ARG A 174 0.96 9.56 4.98
N MET A 175 0.86 9.47 3.65
CA MET A 175 1.20 8.25 2.91
C MET A 175 2.68 7.90 3.03
N LEU A 176 3.56 8.89 2.95
CA LEU A 176 5.01 8.72 3.11
C LEU A 176 5.38 8.23 4.52
N GLY A 177 4.61 8.58 5.56
CA GLY A 177 4.76 8.00 6.90
C GLY A 177 4.56 6.48 6.97
N GLY A 178 4.05 5.84 5.91
CA GLY A 178 3.92 4.40 5.77
C GLY A 178 5.22 3.67 5.39
N THR A 179 6.31 4.40 5.15
CA THR A 179 7.62 3.84 4.78
C THR A 179 8.75 4.62 5.43
N ARG A 180 9.91 3.97 5.61
CA ARG A 180 11.15 4.61 6.09
C ARG A 180 12.08 5.03 4.95
N ARG A 181 11.72 4.73 3.70
CA ARG A 181 12.53 5.07 2.52
C ARG A 181 12.49 6.57 2.25
N ASP A 182 13.59 7.08 1.71
CA ASP A 182 13.67 8.49 1.31
C ASP A 182 12.64 8.76 0.20
N PRO A 183 11.75 9.76 0.34
CA PRO A 183 10.81 10.15 -0.72
C PRO A 183 11.48 10.44 -2.08
N ARG A 184 12.76 10.80 -2.09
CA ARG A 184 13.56 11.10 -3.29
C ARG A 184 14.21 9.88 -3.92
N GLU A 185 14.22 8.76 -3.23
CA GLU A 185 14.77 7.51 -3.76
C GLU A 185 14.01 7.11 -5.02
N VAL A 186 14.74 6.85 -6.10
CA VAL A 186 14.20 6.33 -7.36
C VAL A 186 14.10 4.82 -7.27
N ILE A 187 12.88 4.28 -7.33
CA ILE A 187 12.65 2.82 -7.30
C ILE A 187 12.94 2.16 -8.66
N GLY A 188 12.95 2.94 -9.73
CA GLY A 188 13.29 2.54 -11.08
C GLY A 188 12.60 3.41 -12.13
N GLU A 189 12.82 3.07 -13.40
CA GLU A 189 12.20 3.72 -14.55
C GLU A 189 10.94 2.94 -14.97
N ILE A 190 9.78 3.60 -14.99
CA ILE A 190 8.53 2.91 -15.29
C ILE A 190 8.35 2.84 -16.80
N PRO A 191 8.38 1.64 -17.41
CA PRO A 191 8.05 1.52 -18.82
C PRO A 191 6.55 1.81 -19.04
N PRO A 192 6.16 2.14 -20.29
CA PRO A 192 7.01 2.22 -21.48
C PRO A 192 7.77 3.54 -21.68
N GLU A 193 7.37 4.65 -21.04
CA GLU A 193 8.07 5.93 -21.15
C GLU A 193 9.47 5.96 -20.49
N LEU A 194 9.76 4.98 -19.62
CA LEU A 194 10.99 4.91 -18.83
C LEU A 194 11.19 6.15 -17.95
N ALA A 195 10.09 6.74 -17.48
CA ALA A 195 10.17 7.88 -16.58
C ALA A 195 10.64 7.45 -15.19
N PRO A 196 11.57 8.19 -14.55
CA PRO A 196 12.04 7.85 -13.21
C PRO A 196 10.90 7.99 -12.19
N CYS A 197 10.66 6.94 -11.42
CA CYS A 197 9.65 6.90 -10.37
C CYS A 197 10.30 6.92 -9.00
N THR A 198 10.01 7.97 -8.24
CA THR A 198 10.47 8.11 -6.86
C THR A 198 9.45 7.53 -5.89
N VAL A 199 9.87 7.24 -4.65
CA VAL A 199 8.96 6.87 -3.56
C VAL A 199 7.83 7.90 -3.39
N GLU A 200 8.13 9.20 -3.55
CA GLU A 200 7.13 10.28 -3.57
C GLU A 200 6.08 10.10 -4.69
N LYS A 201 6.48 9.78 -5.92
CA LYS A 201 5.55 9.52 -7.03
C LYS A 201 4.70 8.28 -6.79
N VAL A 202 5.25 7.25 -6.15
CA VAL A 202 4.48 6.09 -5.72
C VAL A 202 3.45 6.51 -4.67
N ALA A 203 3.83 7.32 -3.68
CA ALA A 203 2.93 7.78 -2.63
C ALA A 203 1.76 8.61 -3.19
N ILE A 204 2.03 9.48 -4.18
CA ILE A 204 0.99 10.24 -4.90
C ILE A 204 -0.04 9.30 -5.52
N ASN A 205 0.41 8.29 -6.28
CA ASN A 205 -0.50 7.33 -6.94
C ASN A 205 -1.18 6.39 -5.94
N ALA A 206 -0.53 6.04 -4.83
CA ALA A 206 -1.12 5.27 -3.75
C ALA A 206 -2.24 6.05 -3.05
N VAL A 207 -2.06 7.35 -2.81
CA VAL A 207 -3.14 8.24 -2.33
C VAL A 207 -4.28 8.23 -3.33
N MET A 208 -4.00 8.48 -4.62
CA MET A 208 -5.02 8.49 -5.67
C MET A 208 -5.84 7.19 -5.74
N ALA A 209 -5.17 6.03 -5.57
CA ALA A 209 -5.83 4.73 -5.52
C ALA A 209 -6.71 4.54 -4.27
N GLY A 210 -6.50 5.34 -3.23
CA GLY A 210 -7.18 5.23 -1.94
C GLY A 210 -6.46 4.31 -0.94
N CYS A 211 -5.16 4.06 -1.09
CA CYS A 211 -4.38 3.27 -0.15
C CYS A 211 -4.40 3.86 1.28
N ARG A 212 -4.08 3.03 2.26
CA ARG A 212 -3.65 3.50 3.60
C ARG A 212 -2.12 3.48 3.68
N PRO A 213 -1.49 4.29 4.54
CA PRO A 213 -0.02 4.33 4.67
C PRO A 213 0.60 2.95 4.94
N GLU A 214 -0.02 2.11 5.77
CA GLU A 214 0.49 0.77 6.06
C GLU A 214 0.57 -0.18 4.84
N TYR A 215 -0.03 0.18 3.71
CA TYR A 215 0.05 -0.60 2.46
C TYR A 215 1.29 -0.25 1.63
N MET A 216 1.95 0.87 1.95
CA MET A 216 3.05 1.42 1.17
C MET A 216 4.21 0.44 0.96
N PRO A 217 4.65 -0.36 1.95
CA PRO A 217 5.70 -1.36 1.74
C PRO A 217 5.32 -2.39 0.67
N VAL A 218 4.05 -2.84 0.65
CA VAL A 218 3.56 -3.81 -0.34
C VAL A 218 3.54 -3.21 -1.75
N VAL A 219 3.08 -1.96 -1.89
CA VAL A 219 3.03 -1.26 -3.19
C VAL A 219 4.44 -1.05 -3.74
N LEU A 220 5.39 -0.62 -2.90
CA LEU A 220 6.79 -0.43 -3.29
C LEU A 220 7.42 -1.73 -3.76
N THR A 221 7.33 -2.81 -2.97
CA THR A 221 7.91 -4.10 -3.35
C THR A 221 7.22 -4.70 -4.58
N ALA A 222 5.91 -4.50 -4.75
CA ALA A 222 5.20 -4.95 -5.95
C ALA A 222 5.67 -4.21 -7.21
N LEU A 223 5.94 -2.91 -7.13
CA LEU A 223 6.52 -2.15 -8.23
C LEU A 223 7.94 -2.60 -8.54
N GLU A 224 8.79 -2.80 -7.52
CA GLU A 224 10.15 -3.32 -7.71
C GLU A 224 10.16 -4.72 -8.35
N ALA A 225 9.22 -5.58 -7.98
CA ALA A 225 9.05 -6.88 -8.61
C ALA A 225 8.54 -6.76 -10.05
N ALA A 226 7.64 -5.80 -10.34
CA ALA A 226 7.19 -5.54 -11.70
C ALA A 226 8.26 -4.90 -12.59
N LEU A 227 9.20 -4.15 -12.01
CA LEU A 227 10.33 -3.54 -12.72
C LEU A 227 11.50 -4.51 -12.91
N ASP A 228 11.42 -5.71 -12.35
CA ASP A 228 12.37 -6.75 -12.64
C ASP A 228 12.33 -7.10 -14.15
N PRO A 229 13.49 -7.15 -14.84
CA PRO A 229 13.52 -7.45 -16.27
C PRO A 229 12.82 -8.76 -16.63
N GLY A 230 12.87 -9.76 -15.74
CA GLY A 230 12.20 -11.05 -15.94
C GLY A 230 10.68 -10.97 -15.92
N PHE A 231 10.08 -9.93 -15.33
CA PHE A 231 8.63 -9.71 -15.39
C PHE A 231 8.19 -9.08 -16.73
N THR A 232 9.09 -8.35 -17.40
CA THR A 232 8.87 -7.73 -18.72
C THR A 232 7.69 -6.73 -18.77
N LEU A 233 7.56 -5.85 -17.77
CA LEU A 233 6.43 -4.90 -17.67
C LEU A 233 6.16 -4.11 -18.96
N HIS A 234 7.21 -3.67 -19.68
CA HIS A 234 7.04 -3.02 -21.00
C HIS A 234 6.24 -3.90 -21.96
N GLY A 235 6.63 -5.17 -22.10
CA GLY A 235 5.98 -6.13 -22.98
C GLY A 235 4.53 -6.39 -22.56
N VAL A 236 4.29 -6.51 -21.25
CA VAL A 236 2.94 -6.69 -20.69
C VAL A 236 2.04 -5.49 -21.02
N THR A 237 2.53 -4.25 -20.86
CA THR A 237 1.75 -3.03 -21.11
C THR A 237 1.53 -2.78 -22.61
N CYS A 238 2.54 -2.98 -23.45
CA CYS A 238 2.46 -2.73 -24.90
C CYS A 238 1.86 -3.89 -25.70
N SER A 239 1.48 -4.99 -25.03
CA SER A 239 0.97 -6.19 -25.66
C SER A 239 -0.46 -6.01 -26.18
N THR A 240 -0.77 -6.69 -27.29
CA THR A 240 -2.15 -6.83 -27.79
C THR A 240 -2.99 -7.82 -26.98
N CYS A 241 -2.34 -8.71 -26.22
CA CYS A 241 -2.99 -9.52 -25.18
C CYS A 241 -3.35 -8.64 -23.99
N PHE A 242 -4.46 -8.96 -23.32
CA PHE A 242 -5.11 -8.12 -22.32
C PHE A 242 -4.63 -8.36 -20.88
N SER A 243 -3.38 -8.80 -20.73
CA SER A 243 -2.78 -9.09 -19.43
C SER A 243 -2.49 -7.82 -18.61
N SER A 244 -2.34 -8.01 -17.30
CA SER A 244 -2.01 -6.97 -16.32
C SER A 244 -1.21 -7.58 -15.16
N PRO A 245 -0.50 -6.77 -14.36
CA PRO A 245 0.12 -7.25 -13.13
C PRO A 245 -0.93 -7.81 -12.15
N VAL A 246 -0.82 -9.09 -11.85
CA VAL A 246 -1.52 -9.78 -10.76
C VAL A 246 -0.56 -9.87 -9.58
N ILE A 247 -0.97 -9.34 -8.43
CA ILE A 247 -0.14 -9.24 -7.23
C ILE A 247 -0.65 -10.22 -6.18
N ILE A 248 0.17 -11.19 -5.82
CA ILE A 248 -0.14 -12.22 -4.82
C ILE A 248 0.72 -11.94 -3.60
N VAL A 249 0.08 -11.68 -2.46
CA VAL A 249 0.77 -11.30 -1.21
C VAL A 249 0.80 -12.47 -0.24
N ASN A 250 1.96 -12.71 0.34
CA ASN A 250 2.25 -13.77 1.28
C ASN A 250 2.73 -13.23 2.63
N GLY A 251 2.55 -14.03 3.68
CA GLY A 251 3.14 -13.82 4.99
C GLY A 251 2.41 -12.83 5.91
N PRO A 252 3.03 -12.48 7.06
CA PRO A 252 2.38 -11.74 8.15
C PRO A 252 1.79 -10.37 7.76
N VAL A 253 2.36 -9.70 6.76
CA VAL A 253 1.85 -8.40 6.27
C VAL A 253 0.39 -8.47 5.85
N ALA A 254 -0.02 -9.57 5.19
CA ALA A 254 -1.38 -9.71 4.68
C ALA A 254 -2.40 -9.64 5.82
N LYS A 255 -2.12 -10.31 6.94
CA LYS A 255 -2.97 -10.25 8.15
C LYS A 255 -2.91 -8.88 8.82
N ARG A 256 -1.71 -8.29 8.94
CA ARG A 256 -1.49 -7.00 9.62
C ARG A 256 -2.24 -5.84 8.95
N ILE A 257 -2.24 -5.80 7.62
CA ILE A 257 -2.95 -4.77 6.85
C ILE A 257 -4.38 -5.18 6.49
N GLY A 258 -4.80 -6.36 6.96
CA GLY A 258 -6.15 -6.88 6.81
C GLY A 258 -6.53 -7.24 5.38
N MET A 259 -5.62 -7.76 4.54
CA MET A 259 -5.93 -8.29 3.21
C MET A 259 -6.88 -9.49 3.26
N ASN A 260 -7.72 -9.63 2.23
CA ASN A 260 -8.62 -10.77 2.10
C ASN A 260 -7.96 -11.90 1.29
N SER A 261 -7.98 -13.12 1.84
CA SER A 261 -7.67 -14.38 1.15
C SER A 261 -8.84 -15.37 1.18
N GLY A 262 -9.96 -15.00 1.80
CA GLY A 262 -11.10 -15.86 2.09
C GLY A 262 -12.23 -15.80 1.05
N LEU A 263 -13.49 -15.78 1.53
CA LEU A 263 -14.66 -15.65 0.65
C LEU A 263 -14.49 -14.48 -0.32
N ASN A 264 -14.82 -14.71 -1.59
CA ASN A 264 -14.71 -13.71 -2.65
C ASN A 264 -13.30 -13.12 -2.82
N ALA A 265 -12.23 -13.88 -2.53
CA ALA A 265 -10.83 -13.42 -2.56
C ALA A 265 -10.41 -12.71 -3.86
N LEU A 266 -10.96 -13.13 -5.00
CA LEU A 266 -10.64 -12.59 -6.33
C LEU A 266 -11.70 -11.61 -6.87
N GLY A 267 -12.75 -11.30 -6.09
CA GLY A 267 -13.83 -10.39 -6.49
C GLY A 267 -13.64 -8.97 -5.97
N GLN A 268 -14.74 -8.28 -5.64
CA GLN A 268 -14.71 -7.01 -4.90
C GLN A 268 -14.20 -7.25 -3.48
N GLY A 269 -12.88 -7.35 -3.35
CA GLY A 269 -12.18 -7.58 -2.09
C GLY A 269 -12.35 -6.41 -1.12
N ASN A 270 -11.47 -6.32 -0.14
CA ASN A 270 -11.44 -5.17 0.77
C ASN A 270 -10.53 -4.05 0.25
N ARG A 271 -10.45 -2.96 1.02
CA ARG A 271 -9.64 -1.79 0.65
C ARG A 271 -8.18 -2.15 0.34
N ALA A 272 -7.54 -3.04 1.10
CA ALA A 272 -6.15 -3.42 0.85
C ALA A 272 -5.99 -4.08 -0.53
N ASN A 273 -6.74 -5.15 -0.79
CA ASN A 273 -6.73 -5.86 -2.08
C ASN A 273 -7.02 -4.91 -3.25
N ALA A 274 -8.08 -4.10 -3.15
CA ALA A 274 -8.50 -3.23 -4.24
C ALA A 274 -7.49 -2.12 -4.52
N THR A 275 -7.00 -1.45 -3.48
CA THR A 275 -6.19 -0.24 -3.63
C THR A 275 -4.71 -0.52 -3.89
N ILE A 276 -4.14 -1.63 -3.42
CA ILE A 276 -2.75 -2.02 -3.74
C ILE A 276 -2.61 -2.31 -5.23
N GLY A 277 -3.48 -3.16 -5.80
CA GLY A 277 -3.47 -3.45 -7.23
C GLY A 277 -3.72 -2.20 -8.08
N ARG A 278 -4.66 -1.35 -7.65
CA ARG A 278 -4.96 -0.09 -8.34
C ARG A 278 -3.80 0.90 -8.27
N ALA A 279 -3.10 1.01 -7.13
CA ALA A 279 -1.94 1.89 -6.98
C ALA A 279 -0.81 1.51 -7.96
N VAL A 280 -0.52 0.22 -8.09
CA VAL A 280 0.47 -0.27 -9.06
C VAL A 280 0.06 0.10 -10.50
N ASN A 281 -1.19 -0.16 -10.88
CA ASN A 281 -1.69 0.19 -12.22
C ASN A 281 -1.70 1.71 -12.46
N LEU A 282 -2.04 2.53 -11.46
CA LEU A 282 -1.97 3.98 -11.58
C LEU A 282 -0.52 4.47 -11.75
N VAL A 283 0.47 3.86 -11.11
CA VAL A 283 1.89 4.21 -11.35
C VAL A 283 2.28 3.87 -12.79
N VAL A 284 1.97 2.66 -13.27
CA VAL A 284 2.23 2.26 -14.67
C VAL A 284 1.57 3.23 -15.65
N ARG A 285 0.35 3.66 -15.35
CA ARG A 285 -0.42 4.58 -16.19
C ARG A 285 0.09 6.03 -16.14
N ASN A 286 0.27 6.58 -14.95
CA ASN A 286 0.53 8.01 -14.73
C ASN A 286 2.01 8.38 -14.79
N VAL A 287 2.90 7.44 -14.48
CA VAL A 287 4.35 7.62 -14.57
C VAL A 287 4.91 6.94 -15.82
N GLY A 288 4.46 5.73 -16.14
CA GLY A 288 4.93 4.98 -17.30
C GLY A 288 4.23 5.30 -18.63
N GLY A 289 3.14 6.08 -18.60
CA GLY A 289 2.36 6.44 -19.79
C GLY A 289 1.45 5.33 -20.31
N GLY A 290 1.24 4.23 -19.57
CA GLY A 290 0.46 3.04 -19.98
C GLY A 290 -1.06 3.26 -20.14
N ARG A 291 -1.48 4.24 -20.94
CA ARG A 291 -2.89 4.60 -21.17
C ARG A 291 -3.49 3.80 -22.33
N PRO A 292 -4.76 3.33 -22.21
CA PRO A 292 -5.49 2.65 -23.29
C PRO A 292 -5.55 3.47 -24.59
N GLY A 293 -5.27 2.83 -25.72
CA GLY A 293 -5.34 3.45 -27.06
C GLY A 293 -4.11 4.29 -27.44
N GLU A 294 -3.32 4.69 -26.45
CA GLU A 294 -2.02 5.34 -26.63
C GLU A 294 -0.91 4.26 -26.60
N ILE A 295 -0.40 3.95 -25.42
CA ILE A 295 0.69 2.98 -25.23
C ILE A 295 0.15 1.59 -24.89
N ASP A 296 -0.93 1.48 -24.12
CA ASP A 296 -1.58 0.20 -23.89
C ASP A 296 -2.34 -0.24 -25.16
N ARG A 297 -1.91 -1.36 -25.73
CA ARG A 297 -2.37 -1.89 -27.02
C ARG A 297 -3.28 -3.11 -26.91
N ALA A 298 -3.77 -3.43 -25.71
CA ALA A 298 -4.66 -4.58 -25.52
C ALA A 298 -5.87 -4.52 -26.46
N THR A 299 -6.19 -5.64 -27.12
CA THR A 299 -7.29 -5.72 -28.09
C THR A 299 -8.68 -5.60 -27.47
N LEU A 300 -8.85 -6.14 -26.25
CA LEU A 300 -10.11 -6.11 -25.50
C LEU A 300 -9.98 -5.46 -24.10
N GLY A 301 -8.80 -5.58 -23.48
CA GLY A 301 -8.59 -5.22 -22.07
C GLY A 301 -9.07 -6.30 -21.09
N SER A 302 -8.82 -6.08 -19.80
CA SER A 302 -9.20 -6.98 -18.70
C SER A 302 -9.64 -6.18 -17.47
N PRO A 303 -10.60 -6.67 -16.67
CA PRO A 303 -10.90 -6.11 -15.36
C PRO A 303 -9.66 -5.98 -14.44
N GLY A 304 -8.65 -6.84 -14.60
CA GLY A 304 -7.41 -6.80 -13.83
C GLY A 304 -6.57 -5.53 -14.07
N LYS A 305 -6.78 -4.85 -15.21
CA LYS A 305 -6.12 -3.57 -15.52
C LYS A 305 -6.58 -2.42 -14.61
N TYR A 306 -7.72 -2.55 -13.91
CA TYR A 306 -8.06 -1.66 -12.80
C TYR A 306 -7.30 -2.07 -11.54
N THR A 307 -7.47 -3.33 -11.13
CA THR A 307 -6.81 -3.90 -9.95
C THR A 307 -6.86 -5.41 -10.00
N PHE A 308 -5.75 -6.07 -9.64
CA PHE A 308 -5.73 -7.50 -9.38
C PHE A 308 -4.71 -7.84 -8.30
N CYS A 309 -5.13 -7.73 -7.03
CA CYS A 309 -4.28 -8.04 -5.89
C CYS A 309 -5.05 -8.82 -4.82
N PHE A 310 -4.44 -9.88 -4.29
CA PHE A 310 -5.02 -10.69 -3.23
C PHE A 310 -3.94 -11.35 -2.36
N ALA A 311 -4.33 -11.78 -1.16
CA ALA A 311 -3.46 -12.55 -0.28
C ALA A 311 -3.67 -14.05 -0.48
N GLU A 312 -2.61 -14.84 -0.32
CA GLU A 312 -2.74 -16.29 -0.21
C GLU A 312 -3.36 -16.70 1.14
N ASP A 313 -4.15 -17.77 1.13
CA ASP A 313 -4.66 -18.42 2.32
C ASP A 313 -3.60 -19.37 2.93
N GLU A 314 -2.86 -18.84 3.90
CA GLU A 314 -1.83 -19.55 4.66
C GLU A 314 -2.33 -20.10 6.01
N ARG A 315 -3.65 -20.19 6.23
CA ARG A 315 -4.21 -20.62 7.53
C ARG A 315 -4.01 -22.09 7.88
N ASP A 316 -3.70 -22.93 6.89
CA ASP A 316 -3.42 -24.35 7.11
C ASP A 316 -1.91 -24.54 7.22
N GLU A 317 -1.45 -24.99 8.38
CA GLU A 317 -0.01 -25.19 8.66
C GLU A 317 0.62 -26.28 7.78
N GLY A 318 -0.17 -27.18 7.19
CA GLY A 318 0.30 -28.19 6.25
C GLY A 318 0.47 -27.67 4.82
N TRP A 319 0.04 -26.44 4.54
CA TRP A 319 0.23 -25.81 3.23
C TRP A 319 1.55 -25.07 3.17
N GLU A 320 2.35 -25.35 2.15
CA GLU A 320 3.53 -24.54 1.84
C GLU A 320 3.09 -23.27 1.07
N PRO A 321 3.34 -22.05 1.58
CA PRO A 321 2.98 -20.81 0.89
C PRO A 321 3.76 -20.60 -0.41
N LEU A 322 3.18 -19.91 -1.40
CA LEU A 322 3.79 -19.60 -2.71
C LEU A 322 5.17 -18.99 -2.56
N ALA A 323 5.30 -17.98 -1.71
CA ALA A 323 6.59 -17.35 -1.43
C ALA A 323 7.66 -18.36 -1.00
N VAL A 324 7.29 -19.34 -0.17
CA VAL A 324 8.23 -20.39 0.30
C VAL A 324 8.65 -21.31 -0.83
N SER A 325 7.73 -21.81 -1.66
CA SER A 325 8.12 -22.59 -2.86
C SER A 325 9.01 -21.83 -3.84
N ARG A 326 8.98 -20.50 -3.76
CA ARG A 326 9.73 -19.59 -4.62
C ARG A 326 11.00 -19.05 -3.93
N GLY A 327 11.42 -19.67 -2.83
CA GLY A 327 12.71 -19.45 -2.20
C GLY A 327 12.73 -18.41 -1.09
N ILE A 328 11.59 -17.83 -0.71
CA ILE A 328 11.50 -16.94 0.44
C ILE A 328 11.45 -17.76 1.73
N ALA A 329 12.18 -17.34 2.77
CA ALA A 329 12.17 -18.05 4.04
C ALA A 329 10.76 -18.08 4.67
N PRO A 330 10.37 -19.19 5.33
CA PRO A 330 9.09 -19.28 6.03
C PRO A 330 8.89 -18.14 7.05
N GLY A 331 7.67 -17.61 7.14
CA GLY A 331 7.31 -16.53 8.05
C GLY A 331 7.71 -15.12 7.59
N ARG A 332 8.34 -14.97 6.41
CA ARG A 332 8.61 -13.66 5.80
C ARG A 332 7.45 -13.21 4.93
N SER A 333 7.24 -11.89 4.89
CA SER A 333 6.27 -11.24 4.01
C SER A 333 6.85 -11.13 2.60
N ALA A 334 6.06 -11.39 1.56
CA ALA A 334 6.53 -11.30 0.17
C ALA A 334 5.39 -10.94 -0.80
N VAL A 335 5.78 -10.46 -1.98
CA VAL A 335 4.89 -10.30 -3.14
C VAL A 335 5.38 -11.17 -4.28
N THR A 336 4.44 -11.78 -5.00
CA THR A 336 4.67 -12.36 -6.32
C THR A 336 3.87 -11.58 -7.35
N VAL A 337 4.53 -11.11 -8.41
CA VAL A 337 3.88 -10.43 -9.55
C VAL A 337 3.84 -11.39 -10.74
N PHE A 338 2.64 -11.57 -11.28
CA PHE A 338 2.33 -12.46 -12.40
C PHE A 338 1.61 -11.68 -13.51
N ALA A 339 2.04 -11.81 -14.77
CA ALA A 339 1.38 -11.16 -15.89
C ALA A 339 0.15 -11.97 -16.29
N GLY A 340 -1.04 -11.55 -15.85
CA GLY A 340 -2.26 -12.34 -15.94
C GLY A 340 -3.42 -11.66 -16.65
N ASP A 341 -4.23 -12.47 -17.33
CA ASP A 341 -5.35 -12.03 -18.14
C ASP A 341 -6.61 -11.79 -17.31
N GLY A 342 -7.04 -12.76 -16.51
CA GLY A 342 -8.33 -12.73 -15.82
C GLY A 342 -8.66 -14.08 -15.19
N ILE A 343 -9.84 -14.17 -14.59
CA ILE A 343 -10.27 -15.34 -13.81
C ILE A 343 -11.06 -16.28 -14.71
N GLN A 344 -10.58 -17.51 -14.88
CA GLN A 344 -11.36 -18.62 -15.43
C GLN A 344 -11.80 -19.53 -14.29
N GLY A 345 -13.11 -19.66 -14.09
CA GLY A 345 -13.68 -20.60 -13.12
C GLY A 345 -13.45 -22.06 -13.53
N LEU A 346 -13.17 -22.91 -12.55
CA LEU A 346 -12.97 -24.34 -12.72
C LEU A 346 -13.82 -25.11 -11.71
N THR A 347 -14.75 -25.91 -12.22
CA THR A 347 -15.73 -26.65 -11.43
C THR A 347 -15.43 -28.14 -11.43
N ASP A 348 -15.32 -28.74 -10.24
CA ASP A 348 -15.38 -30.20 -10.08
C ASP A 348 -16.10 -30.60 -8.79
N GLN A 349 -17.40 -30.85 -8.91
CA GLN A 349 -18.21 -31.23 -7.76
C GLN A 349 -18.13 -32.73 -7.40
N LYS A 350 -17.40 -33.53 -8.18
CA LYS A 350 -17.51 -35.00 -8.18
C LYS A 350 -16.24 -35.72 -7.76
N ALA A 351 -15.05 -35.21 -8.09
CA ALA A 351 -13.81 -35.84 -7.68
C ALA A 351 -13.75 -36.00 -6.15
N ARG A 352 -13.34 -37.19 -5.70
CA ARG A 352 -13.14 -37.49 -4.26
C ARG A 352 -11.75 -38.03 -3.97
N THR A 353 -10.94 -38.24 -4.99
CA THR A 353 -9.55 -38.62 -4.84
C THR A 353 -8.63 -37.54 -5.44
N PRO A 354 -7.43 -37.35 -4.87
CA PRO A 354 -6.43 -36.44 -5.44
C PRO A 354 -6.15 -36.65 -6.91
N ARG A 355 -6.04 -37.91 -7.36
CA ARG A 355 -5.72 -38.24 -8.76
C ARG A 355 -6.84 -37.85 -9.72
N GLU A 356 -8.09 -38.09 -9.35
CA GLU A 356 -9.25 -37.66 -10.15
C GLU A 356 -9.28 -36.14 -10.25
N LEU A 357 -9.14 -35.45 -9.11
CA LEU A 357 -9.15 -33.99 -9.08
C LEU A 357 -7.99 -33.42 -9.90
N SER A 358 -6.75 -33.90 -9.76
CA SER A 358 -5.60 -33.42 -10.55
C SER A 358 -5.84 -33.55 -12.05
N ARG A 359 -6.43 -34.67 -12.51
CA ARG A 359 -6.78 -34.86 -13.92
C ARG A 359 -7.86 -33.88 -14.37
N SER A 360 -8.86 -33.65 -13.54
CA SER A 360 -9.94 -32.69 -13.80
C SER A 360 -9.44 -31.25 -13.89
N LEU A 361 -8.65 -30.82 -12.90
CA LEU A 361 -8.00 -29.51 -12.90
C LEU A 361 -7.09 -29.33 -14.13
N ALA A 362 -6.33 -30.38 -14.49
CA ALA A 362 -5.49 -30.38 -15.68
C ALA A 362 -6.29 -30.18 -16.97
N MET A 363 -7.52 -30.71 -17.08
CA MET A 363 -8.37 -30.46 -18.25
C MET A 363 -8.70 -28.98 -18.41
N GLY A 364 -8.99 -28.27 -17.32
CA GLY A 364 -9.20 -26.82 -17.35
C GLY A 364 -7.93 -26.06 -17.71
N LEU A 365 -6.79 -26.43 -17.11
CA LEU A 365 -5.49 -25.80 -17.35
C LEU A 365 -5.00 -25.94 -18.80
N ARG A 366 -5.42 -26.98 -19.53
CA ARG A 366 -5.13 -27.11 -20.97
C ARG A 366 -5.66 -25.92 -21.77
N ALA A 367 -6.76 -25.29 -21.34
CA ALA A 367 -7.38 -24.17 -22.05
C ALA A 367 -6.60 -22.85 -21.97
N VAL A 368 -5.60 -22.73 -21.08
CA VAL A 368 -4.78 -21.51 -20.96
C VAL A 368 -4.18 -21.14 -22.32
N GLY A 369 -4.56 -19.98 -22.84
CA GLY A 369 -4.26 -19.52 -24.21
C GLY A 369 -5.03 -20.31 -25.28
N HIS A 370 -4.72 -21.60 -25.43
CA HIS A 370 -5.38 -22.51 -26.35
C HIS A 370 -5.04 -23.99 -25.99
N PRO A 371 -5.97 -24.96 -26.09
CA PRO A 371 -5.70 -26.38 -25.81
C PRO A 371 -4.53 -27.01 -26.56
N LYS A 372 -4.21 -26.49 -27.75
CA LYS A 372 -3.12 -26.99 -28.60
C LYS A 372 -1.81 -26.20 -28.49
N LEU A 373 -1.80 -25.09 -27.75
CA LEU A 373 -0.56 -24.33 -27.50
C LEU A 373 0.05 -24.81 -26.18
N CYS A 374 1.23 -25.42 -26.27
CA CYS A 374 1.99 -25.91 -25.13
C CYS A 374 3.25 -25.07 -24.96
N GLU A 375 3.81 -25.03 -23.75
CA GLU A 375 5.05 -24.28 -23.48
C GLU A 375 4.92 -22.79 -23.87
N TRP A 376 3.69 -22.24 -23.78
CA TRP A 376 3.35 -20.95 -24.42
C TRP A 376 3.02 -19.83 -23.44
N ALA A 377 2.29 -20.12 -22.37
CA ALA A 377 1.89 -19.13 -21.38
C ALA A 377 1.92 -19.77 -19.99
N PRO A 378 2.40 -19.05 -18.96
CA PRO A 378 2.34 -19.54 -17.58
C PRO A 378 0.90 -19.48 -17.06
N ALA A 379 0.66 -20.06 -15.89
CA ALA A 379 -0.64 -20.00 -15.24
C ALA A 379 -0.52 -20.00 -13.71
N VAL A 380 -1.53 -19.44 -13.04
CA VAL A 380 -1.75 -19.64 -11.61
C VAL A 380 -2.99 -20.49 -11.43
N LEU A 381 -2.86 -21.62 -10.74
CA LEU A 381 -3.98 -22.39 -10.23
C LEU A 381 -4.30 -21.91 -8.81
N VAL A 382 -5.45 -21.27 -8.64
CA VAL A 382 -5.97 -20.87 -7.33
C VAL A 382 -6.88 -21.97 -6.81
N LEU A 383 -6.37 -22.75 -5.86
CA LEU A 383 -7.10 -23.81 -5.18
C LEU A 383 -7.99 -23.22 -4.09
N SER A 384 -9.28 -23.52 -4.18
CA SER A 384 -10.21 -23.25 -3.08
C SER A 384 -9.98 -24.21 -1.93
N PRO A 385 -10.36 -23.84 -0.70
CA PRO A 385 -10.26 -24.71 0.47
C PRO A 385 -10.90 -26.09 0.26
N GLU A 386 -12.05 -26.18 -0.43
CA GLU A 386 -12.76 -27.45 -0.65
C GLU A 386 -12.02 -28.39 -1.62
N HIS A 387 -11.46 -27.88 -2.72
CA HIS A 387 -10.61 -28.69 -3.59
C HIS A 387 -9.29 -29.07 -2.90
N TYR A 388 -8.71 -28.16 -2.12
CA TYR A 388 -7.51 -28.46 -1.35
C TYR A 388 -7.76 -29.52 -0.26
N ALA A 389 -8.94 -29.54 0.36
CA ALA A 389 -9.29 -30.53 1.38
C ALA A 389 -9.12 -31.97 0.88
N ILE A 390 -9.48 -32.27 -0.38
CA ILE A 390 -9.30 -33.59 -0.99
C ILE A 390 -7.82 -34.01 -1.01
N TYR A 391 -6.91 -33.07 -1.30
CA TYR A 391 -5.47 -33.33 -1.27
C TYR A 391 -4.95 -33.49 0.15
N ARG A 392 -5.36 -32.58 1.04
CA ARG A 392 -4.96 -32.56 2.45
C ARG A 392 -5.37 -33.83 3.18
N GLU A 393 -6.61 -34.29 3.02
CA GLU A 393 -7.13 -35.51 3.63
C GLU A 393 -6.39 -36.77 3.16
N ALA A 394 -5.83 -36.74 1.95
CA ALA A 394 -4.98 -37.79 1.42
C ALA A 394 -3.50 -37.64 1.79
N GLY A 395 -3.13 -36.62 2.57
CA GLY A 395 -1.75 -36.33 2.98
C GLY A 395 -0.85 -35.90 1.82
N TRP A 396 -1.39 -35.20 0.81
CA TRP A 396 -0.59 -34.68 -0.30
C TRP A 396 -0.03 -33.31 0.03
N ASP A 397 1.28 -33.17 -0.08
CA ASP A 397 1.98 -31.88 -0.03
C ASP A 397 1.92 -31.17 -1.40
N ARG A 398 2.38 -29.91 -1.44
CA ARG A 398 2.45 -29.12 -2.67
C ARG A 398 3.23 -29.85 -3.77
N SER A 399 4.38 -30.44 -3.45
CA SER A 399 5.23 -31.11 -4.45
C SER A 399 4.48 -32.24 -5.15
N ARG A 400 3.75 -33.05 -4.40
CA ARG A 400 2.93 -34.16 -4.92
C ARG A 400 1.75 -33.67 -5.75
N ILE A 401 1.08 -32.59 -5.33
CA ILE A 401 0.00 -31.96 -6.10
C ILE A 401 0.55 -31.44 -7.44
N THR A 402 1.64 -30.67 -7.39
CA THR A 402 2.31 -30.11 -8.57
C THR A 402 2.76 -31.20 -9.54
N GLY A 403 3.39 -32.27 -9.04
CA GLY A 403 3.80 -33.42 -9.86
C GLY A 403 2.62 -34.11 -10.55
N ALA A 404 1.53 -34.37 -9.81
CA ALA A 404 0.34 -34.99 -10.39
C ALA A 404 -0.35 -34.13 -11.45
N LEU A 405 -0.33 -32.79 -11.30
CA LEU A 405 -0.81 -31.85 -12.31
C LEU A 405 0.08 -31.89 -13.55
N HIS A 406 1.40 -31.84 -13.40
CA HIS A 406 2.34 -31.94 -14.53
C HIS A 406 2.19 -33.24 -15.30
N ASP A 407 2.08 -34.38 -14.62
CA ASP A 407 1.84 -35.68 -15.25
C ASP A 407 0.55 -35.68 -16.08
N ALA A 408 -0.54 -35.09 -15.54
CA ALA A 408 -1.82 -34.98 -16.22
C ALA A 408 -1.84 -33.93 -17.36
N LEU A 409 -0.81 -33.08 -17.42
CA LEU A 409 -0.61 -32.01 -18.40
C LEU A 409 0.46 -32.37 -19.46
N LEU A 410 0.91 -33.62 -19.52
CA LEU A 410 1.64 -34.15 -20.65
C LEU A 410 0.65 -34.50 -21.77
N LEU A 411 0.81 -33.84 -22.92
CA LEU A 411 -0.09 -33.93 -24.06
C LEU A 411 0.59 -34.65 -25.23
N PRO A 412 -0.04 -35.64 -25.88
CA PRO A 412 0.53 -36.27 -27.07
C PRO A 412 0.63 -35.28 -28.22
N GLY A 413 1.81 -35.16 -28.82
CA GLY A 413 2.10 -34.21 -29.90
C GLY A 413 1.15 -34.34 -31.08
N GLU A 414 0.74 -35.56 -31.45
CA GLU A 414 -0.24 -35.84 -32.51
C GLU A 414 -1.64 -35.27 -32.22
N LYS A 415 -1.99 -34.98 -30.96
CA LYS A 415 -3.29 -34.38 -30.59
C LYS A 415 -3.27 -32.86 -30.61
N VAL A 416 -2.10 -32.28 -30.33
CA VAL A 416 -1.93 -30.82 -30.22
C VAL A 416 -1.25 -30.21 -31.45
N ALA A 417 -0.93 -30.99 -32.46
CA ALA A 417 -0.33 -30.47 -33.69
C ALA A 417 -1.29 -29.54 -34.46
N ALA A 418 -0.71 -28.51 -35.09
CA ALA A 418 -1.41 -27.61 -35.99
C ALA A 418 -2.12 -28.38 -37.13
N GLY A 419 -3.35 -27.98 -37.45
CA GLY A 419 -4.21 -28.60 -38.47
C GLY A 419 -4.98 -29.84 -38.01
N VAL A 420 -4.61 -30.46 -36.89
CA VAL A 420 -5.32 -31.63 -36.35
C VAL A 420 -6.73 -31.23 -35.91
N ASP A 421 -7.71 -32.12 -36.07
CA ASP A 421 -9.14 -31.88 -35.79
C ASP A 421 -9.73 -30.67 -36.57
N GLY A 422 -9.11 -30.26 -37.68
CA GLY A 422 -9.54 -29.10 -38.45
C GLY A 422 -9.21 -27.75 -37.80
N VAL A 423 -8.35 -27.73 -36.78
CA VAL A 423 -7.94 -26.51 -36.07
C VAL A 423 -6.57 -26.08 -36.59
N ALA A 424 -6.48 -24.92 -37.24
CA ALA A 424 -5.23 -24.42 -37.81
C ALA A 424 -4.14 -24.18 -36.75
N GLU A 425 -4.52 -23.74 -35.55
CA GLU A 425 -3.61 -23.47 -34.44
C GLU A 425 -3.12 -24.76 -33.73
N GLY A 426 -1.87 -24.76 -33.29
CA GLY A 426 -1.30 -25.86 -32.50
C GLY A 426 0.22 -25.93 -32.56
N MET A 427 0.78 -26.93 -31.88
CA MET A 427 2.22 -27.19 -31.89
C MET A 427 2.73 -27.56 -33.29
N PRO A 428 4.00 -27.28 -33.60
CA PRO A 428 4.61 -27.69 -34.87
C PRO A 428 4.47 -29.21 -35.09
N PRO A 429 4.10 -29.68 -36.30
CA PRO A 429 3.99 -31.11 -36.60
C PRO A 429 5.27 -31.92 -36.32
N SER A 430 6.44 -31.27 -36.30
CA SER A 430 7.73 -31.86 -35.93
C SER A 430 7.80 -32.38 -34.49
N ARG A 431 6.87 -31.98 -33.61
CA ARG A 431 6.76 -32.49 -32.23
C ARG A 431 5.85 -33.74 -32.12
N THR A 432 5.34 -34.26 -33.24
CA THR A 432 4.55 -35.51 -33.26
C THR A 432 5.35 -36.68 -32.69
N GLY A 433 4.70 -37.57 -31.93
CA GLY A 433 5.36 -38.70 -31.26
C GLY A 433 6.07 -38.35 -29.95
N GLN A 434 6.01 -37.09 -29.52
CA GLN A 434 6.50 -36.63 -28.22
C GLN A 434 5.33 -36.44 -27.24
N LEU A 435 5.62 -36.57 -25.94
CA LEU A 435 4.76 -36.02 -24.90
C LEU A 435 5.22 -34.60 -24.61
N ILE A 436 4.34 -33.63 -24.81
CA ILE A 436 4.65 -32.21 -24.69
C ILE A 436 4.01 -31.69 -23.40
N PRO A 437 4.78 -31.06 -22.50
CA PRO A 437 4.20 -30.46 -21.30
C PRO A 437 3.38 -29.22 -21.65
N LYS A 438 2.20 -29.05 -21.05
CA LYS A 438 1.37 -27.84 -21.27
C LYS A 438 2.11 -26.55 -20.87
N PHE A 439 2.88 -26.59 -19.80
CA PHE A 439 3.62 -25.46 -19.24
C PHE A 439 5.11 -25.76 -19.18
N HIS A 440 5.95 -24.75 -19.35
CA HIS A 440 7.37 -24.84 -19.01
C HIS A 440 7.55 -25.25 -17.53
N PRO A 441 8.64 -25.94 -17.16
CA PRO A 441 8.97 -26.17 -15.76
C PRO A 441 8.97 -24.87 -14.96
N GLY A 442 8.23 -24.81 -13.84
CA GLY A 442 8.10 -23.60 -13.01
C GLY A 442 7.09 -22.55 -13.50
N ALA A 443 6.46 -22.75 -14.68
CA ALA A 443 5.48 -21.80 -15.24
C ALA A 443 4.05 -22.00 -14.71
N LEU A 444 3.78 -23.06 -13.94
CA LEU A 444 2.52 -23.28 -13.23
C LEU A 444 2.69 -22.98 -11.74
N LEU A 445 2.06 -21.90 -11.27
CA LEU A 445 2.04 -21.52 -9.86
C LEU A 445 0.80 -22.11 -9.18
N LEU A 446 0.95 -22.58 -7.94
CA LEU A 446 -0.17 -23.05 -7.11
C LEU A 446 -0.34 -22.11 -5.92
N VAL A 447 -1.55 -21.60 -5.74
CA VAL A 447 -1.90 -20.69 -4.65
C VAL A 447 -3.21 -21.14 -4.03
N ARG A 448 -3.36 -20.95 -2.71
CA ARG A 448 -4.66 -21.10 -2.07
C ARG A 448 -5.36 -19.77 -1.86
N ALA A 449 -6.64 -19.69 -2.17
CA ALA A 449 -7.50 -18.58 -1.79
C ALA A 449 -8.97 -18.99 -1.93
N GLY A 450 -9.87 -18.31 -1.24
CA GLY A 450 -11.30 -18.54 -1.36
C GLY A 450 -11.98 -18.92 -0.04
N GLY A 451 -13.30 -19.08 -0.12
CA GLY A 451 -14.12 -19.53 1.00
C GLY A 451 -14.27 -21.05 1.08
N PRO A 452 -14.69 -21.58 2.24
CA PRO A 452 -14.84 -23.02 2.48
C PRO A 452 -16.15 -23.60 1.90
N ALA A 453 -16.72 -22.97 0.88
CA ALA A 453 -18.00 -23.38 0.34
C ALA A 453 -17.95 -23.40 -1.20
N GLY A 454 -18.20 -24.59 -1.76
CA GLY A 454 -18.25 -24.82 -3.19
C GLY A 454 -16.96 -25.43 -3.75
N LEU A 455 -17.11 -26.47 -4.57
CA LEU A 455 -16.02 -27.12 -5.28
C LEU A 455 -15.72 -26.38 -6.59
N PHE A 456 -15.24 -25.14 -6.41
CA PHE A 456 -14.85 -24.22 -7.48
C PHE A 456 -13.45 -23.70 -7.20
N SER A 457 -12.53 -23.90 -8.13
CA SER A 457 -11.21 -23.27 -8.15
C SER A 457 -11.12 -22.32 -9.33
N ALA A 458 -9.98 -21.63 -9.48
CA ALA A 458 -9.79 -20.72 -10.58
C ALA A 458 -8.43 -20.90 -11.24
N ILE A 459 -8.38 -20.55 -12.52
CA ILE A 459 -7.14 -20.40 -13.28
C ILE A 459 -6.97 -18.92 -13.59
N LEU A 460 -5.78 -18.40 -13.34
CA LEU A 460 -5.33 -17.12 -13.87
C LEU A 460 -4.41 -17.42 -15.05
N SER A 461 -4.93 -17.21 -16.26
CA SER A 461 -4.17 -17.38 -17.50
C SER A 461 -3.07 -16.33 -17.59
N GLY A 462 -1.89 -16.72 -18.04
CA GLY A 462 -0.74 -15.85 -18.16
C GLY A 462 -0.54 -15.25 -19.54
N TRP A 463 0.29 -14.20 -19.58
CA TRP A 463 0.68 -13.51 -20.79
C TRP A 463 1.50 -14.41 -21.75
N PRO A 464 1.20 -14.43 -23.07
CA PRO A 464 1.90 -15.24 -24.06
C PRO A 464 3.42 -14.99 -24.23
N GLY A 465 3.95 -13.89 -23.69
CA GLY A 465 5.40 -13.67 -23.68
C GLY A 465 6.17 -14.72 -22.89
N GLY A 466 5.52 -15.38 -21.93
CA GLY A 466 6.09 -16.51 -21.19
C GLY A 466 6.37 -17.77 -22.01
N ARG A 467 6.13 -17.76 -23.34
CA ARG A 467 6.66 -18.77 -24.26
C ARG A 467 8.19 -18.81 -24.24
N LEU A 468 8.83 -17.66 -23.94
CA LEU A 468 10.25 -17.53 -23.65
C LEU A 468 10.43 -17.44 -22.13
N PHE A 469 10.22 -18.57 -21.43
CA PHE A 469 10.10 -18.57 -19.98
C PHE A 469 11.35 -18.04 -19.24
N GLU A 470 12.54 -18.25 -19.80
CA GLU A 470 13.79 -17.69 -19.25
C GLU A 470 13.82 -16.15 -19.32
N GLU A 471 13.11 -15.54 -20.28
CA GLU A 471 13.04 -14.09 -20.48
C GLU A 471 11.83 -13.45 -19.79
N SER A 472 10.72 -14.20 -19.66
CA SER A 472 9.46 -13.71 -19.10
C SER A 472 8.86 -14.73 -18.12
N HIS A 473 8.95 -14.45 -16.83
CA HIS A 473 8.47 -15.30 -15.76
C HIS A 473 7.89 -14.49 -14.58
N PRO A 474 7.07 -15.10 -13.71
CA PRO A 474 6.60 -14.44 -12.50
C PRO A 474 7.77 -14.12 -11.58
N VAL A 475 7.72 -12.99 -10.89
CA VAL A 475 8.81 -12.51 -10.03
C VAL A 475 8.33 -12.44 -8.58
N THR A 476 9.12 -12.96 -7.65
CA THR A 476 8.83 -12.92 -6.21
C THR A 476 9.89 -12.10 -5.50
N ARG A 477 9.46 -11.18 -4.64
CA ARG A 477 10.36 -10.39 -3.80
C ARG A 477 9.86 -10.37 -2.37
N GLU A 478 10.82 -10.48 -1.44
CA GLU A 478 10.55 -10.26 -0.03
C GLU A 478 10.22 -8.79 0.23
N ILE A 479 9.26 -8.54 1.12
CA ILE A 479 8.90 -7.18 1.54
C ILE A 479 9.81 -6.79 2.69
N ALA A 480 10.59 -5.72 2.50
CA ALA A 480 11.35 -5.10 3.59
C ALA A 480 10.38 -4.31 4.48
N GLU A 481 10.16 -4.79 5.72
CA GLU A 481 9.29 -4.16 6.72
C GLU A 481 9.98 -3.08 7.55
#